data_AF-A0A9E4UU78-F1
#
_entry.id   AF-A0A9E4UU78-F1
#
_cell.length_a   1.000
_cell.length_b   1.000
_cell.length_c   1.000
_cell.angle_alpha   90.00
_cell.angle_beta   90.00
_cell.angle_gamma   90.00
#
_symmetry.space_group_name_H-M   'P 1'
#
loop_
_entity.id
_entity.type
_entity.pdbx_description
1 polymer ?
#
loop_
_entity_poly.entity_id
_entity_poly.type
_entity_poly.pdbx_seq_one_letter_code
_entity_poly.pdbx_strand_id
1 'polypeptide(L)' 'MVWLKSCRRCGGDLYMETDQFGSYVSCFQCGAAVANFDENTPDDDISETVDAVVAQAQSA' A
#
# COMPACT_ATOMS: atom_id res chain seq x y z
N MET A 1 12.70 0.40 -4.58
CA MET A 1 12.00 0.11 -3.31
C MET A 1 11.75 -1.39 -3.19
N VAL A 2 11.58 -1.91 -1.97
CA VAL A 2 11.27 -3.32 -1.72
C VAL A 2 10.14 -3.42 -0.70
N TRP A 3 9.13 -4.23 -0.98
CA TRP A 3 8.01 -4.52 -0.09
C TRP A 3 8.04 -5.99 0.32
N LEU A 4 8.24 -6.22 1.62
CA LEU A 4 8.37 -7.56 2.18
C LEU A 4 7.00 -8.22 2.33
N LYS A 5 6.90 -9.49 1.94
CA LYS A 5 5.66 -10.30 2.01
C LYS A 5 4.43 -9.70 1.32
N SER A 6 4.59 -8.79 0.37
CA SER A 6 3.47 -8.09 -0.29
C SER A 6 2.94 -8.77 -1.54
N CYS A 7 3.57 -9.86 -2.02
CA CYS A 7 3.08 -10.59 -3.19
C CYS A 7 1.77 -11.32 -2.89
N ARG A 8 0.66 -10.94 -3.56
CA ARG A 8 -0.64 -11.60 -3.40
C ARG A 8 -0.70 -13.05 -3.90
N ARG A 9 0.28 -13.47 -4.71
CA ARG A 9 0.32 -14.83 -5.29
C ARG A 9 1.03 -15.83 -4.39
N CYS A 10 2.17 -15.45 -3.80
CA CYS A 10 3.01 -16.37 -3.02
C CYS A 10 3.32 -15.89 -1.59
N GLY A 11 2.92 -14.67 -1.22
CA GLY A 11 3.32 -14.07 0.07
C GLY A 11 4.79 -13.68 0.14
N GLY A 12 5.48 -13.65 -1.00
CA GLY A 12 6.88 -13.27 -1.12
C GLY A 12 7.11 -11.77 -1.25
N ASP A 13 8.38 -11.43 -1.46
CA ASP A 13 8.84 -10.05 -1.52
C ASP A 13 8.69 -9.48 -2.94
N LEU A 14 8.27 -8.23 -3.00
CA LEU A 14 8.14 -7.43 -4.23
C LEU A 14 9.26 -6.40 -4.28
N TYR A 15 9.81 -6.16 -5.45
CA TYR A 15 10.82 -5.13 -5.66
C TYR A 15 10.45 -4.28 -6.88
N MET A 16 10.68 -2.97 -6.76
CA MET A 16 10.55 -2.03 -7.85
C MET A 16 11.87 -1.94 -8.60
N GLU A 17 11.80 -2.12 -9.91
CA GLU A 17 12.89 -1.91 -10.83
C GLU A 17 12.48 -0.84 -11.85
N THR A 18 13.46 -0.09 -12.34
CA THR A 18 13.25 0.96 -13.34
C THR A 18 14.08 0.63 -14.56
N ASP A 19 13.42 0.53 -15.70
CA ASP A 19 14.06 0.32 -17.00
C ASP A 19 13.78 1.51 -17.94
N GLN A 20 14.18 1.37 -19.19
CA GLN A 20 14.00 2.40 -20.23
C GLN A 20 12.51 2.67 -20.58
N PHE A 21 11.58 1.81 -20.17
CA PHE A 21 10.14 1.94 -20.42
C PHE A 21 9.37 2.47 -19.22
N GLY A 22 9.94 2.37 -18.01
CA GLY A 22 9.39 2.97 -16.80
C GLY A 22 9.78 2.18 -15.55
N SER A 23 9.11 2.49 -14.44
CA SER A 23 9.22 1.69 -13.22
C SER A 23 8.16 0.60 -13.21
N TYR A 24 8.55 -0.61 -12.86
CA TYR A 24 7.66 -1.74 -12.69
C TYR A 24 7.97 -2.48 -11.39
N VAL A 25 6.96 -3.16 -10.83
CA VAL A 25 7.14 -3.94 -9.60
C VAL A 25 6.90 -5.41 -9.87
N SER A 26 7.84 -6.24 -9.45
CA SER A 26 7.77 -7.69 -9.64
C SER A 26 8.16 -8.45 -8.38
N CYS A 27 7.69 -9.71 -8.28
CA CYS A 27 8.02 -10.58 -7.16
C CYS A 27 9.32 -11.33 -7.39
N PHE A 28 10.23 -11.27 -6.40
CA PHE A 28 11.50 -11.99 -6.46
C PHE A 28 11.33 -13.52 -6.40
N GLN A 29 10.30 -14.01 -5.72
CA GLN A 29 10.13 -15.44 -5.46
C GLN A 29 9.34 -16.16 -6.55
N CYS A 30 8.34 -15.50 -7.17
CA CYS A 30 7.46 -16.14 -8.15
C CYS A 30 7.38 -15.41 -9.50
N GLY A 31 8.04 -14.26 -9.66
CA GLY A 31 8.07 -13.50 -10.91
C GLY A 31 6.77 -12.79 -11.27
N ALA A 32 5.76 -12.76 -10.39
CA ALA A 32 4.52 -12.07 -10.65
C ALA A 32 4.74 -10.54 -10.76
N ALA A 33 4.36 -9.94 -11.90
CA ALA A 33 4.33 -8.50 -12.09
C ALA A 33 3.06 -7.90 -11.49
N VAL A 34 3.16 -6.71 -10.90
CA VAL A 34 2.03 -6.01 -10.30
C VAL A 34 1.72 -4.77 -11.14
N ALA A 35 0.55 -4.77 -11.78
CA ALA A 35 0.15 -3.73 -12.72
C ALA A 35 -0.26 -2.40 -12.06
N ASN A 36 -0.68 -2.44 -10.78
CA ASN A 36 -1.16 -1.27 -10.04
C ASN A 36 -0.35 -1.13 -8.74
N PHE A 37 0.94 -0.79 -8.87
CA PHE A 37 1.67 -0.24 -7.73
C PHE A 37 1.36 1.23 -7.62
N ASP A 38 0.29 1.53 -6.89
CA ASP A 38 0.06 2.90 -6.46
C ASP A 38 1.06 3.18 -5.32
N GLU A 39 2.10 3.96 -5.62
CA GLU A 39 3.01 4.51 -4.60
C GLU A 39 2.29 5.49 -3.66
N ASN A 40 1.02 5.80 -3.94
CA ASN A 40 0.15 6.70 -3.19
C ASN A 40 -1.03 5.97 -2.52
N THR A 41 -0.75 4.86 -1.83
CA THR A 41 -1.59 4.51 -0.69
C THR A 41 -0.88 5.01 0.56
N PRO A 42 -1.20 6.20 1.07
CA PRO A 42 -0.76 6.57 2.40
C PRO A 42 -1.24 5.49 3.35
N ASP A 43 -0.28 4.85 4.00
CA ASP A 43 -0.40 4.09 5.23
C ASP A 43 -0.86 4.98 6.40
N ASP A 44 -1.92 5.77 6.21
CA ASP A 44 -2.61 6.46 7.27
C ASP A 44 -3.96 5.77 7.52
N ASP A 45 -3.86 4.79 8.41
CA ASP A 45 -4.82 4.57 9.48
C ASP A 45 -5.39 5.92 9.98
N ILE A 46 -6.42 6.45 9.33
CA ILE A 46 -7.29 7.49 9.92
C ILE A 46 -8.18 6.83 10.98
N SER A 47 -7.55 6.38 12.06
CA SER A 47 -8.18 6.17 13.36
C SER A 47 -8.58 7.51 14.02
N GLU A 48 -8.30 8.66 13.40
CA GLU A 48 -8.52 10.00 13.99
C GLU A 48 -9.86 10.67 13.61
N THR A 49 -10.83 9.94 13.02
CA THR A 49 -12.18 10.50 12.78
C THR A 49 -13.18 10.27 13.92
N VAL A 50 -12.79 9.60 15.02
CA VAL A 50 -13.71 9.26 16.12
C VAL A 50 -13.91 10.39 17.15
N ASP A 51 -12.95 11.31 17.30
CA ASP A 51 -13.04 12.41 18.29
C ASP A 51 -13.97 13.55 17.87
N ALA A 52 -14.25 13.71 16.56
CA ALA A 52 -15.16 14.74 16.06
C ALA A 52 -16.65 14.42 16.30
N VAL A 53 -17.00 13.15 16.52
CA VAL A 53 -18.40 12.72 16.68
C VAL A 53 -18.88 12.83 18.14
N VAL A 54 -17.97 12.78 19.11
CA VAL A 54 -18.29 12.84 20.55
C VAL A 54 -18.69 14.25 21.01
N ALA A 55 -18.26 15.31 20.31
CA ALA A 55 -18.58 16.70 20.68
C ALA A 55 -20.00 17.15 20.27
N GLN A 56 -20.72 16.41 19.42
CA GLN A 56 -22.05 16.79 18.94
C GLN A 56 -23.20 16.35 19.87
N ALA A 57 -22.90 15.66 20.98
CA ALA A 57 -23.91 15.08 21.88
C ALA A 57 -24.15 15.88 23.19
N GLN A 58 -23.62 17.10 23.34
CA GLN A 58 -23.73 17.88 24.59
C GLN A 58 -24.49 19.21 24.50
N SER A 59 -25.13 19.51 23.38
CA SER A 59 -26.09 20.62 23.30
C SER A 59 -27.50 20.09 23.51
N ALA A 60 -27.83 19.93 24.80
CA ALA A 60 -29.20 20.01 25.30
C ALA A 60 -29.84 21.35 24.93
#